data_AF-A0A8J4W2D8-F1
#
_entry.id   AF-A0A8J4W2D8-F1
#
_cell.length_a   1.000
_cell.length_b   1.000
_cell.length_c   1.000
_cell.angle_alpha   90.00
_cell.angle_beta   90.00
_cell.angle_gamma   90.00
#
_symmetry.space_group_name_H-M   'P 1'
#
loop_
_entity.id
_entity.type
_entity.pdbx_description
1 polymer ?
#
loop_
_entity_poly.entity_id
_entity_poly.type
_entity_poly.pdbx_seq_one_letter_code
_entity_poly.pdbx_strand_id
1 'polypeptide(L)'
;MDSNKILSMPLSLSPPGSEELLRRSLMGLSLQLKLKMILVEAWASDMNSVVMERNLFGIAKELAILKELGVYEQHTCLRFLELARNRMEQLLEQTERHETLHMEAEQMWTMALIQAQETMGASSPASPSAVSEFPLLSGFDSSSRDISVLWRAMSIARDRGAQLWHENKPEQALPFLLAADSYMKRFTLKYQRLKVDHAMVDTLQKPSKSPKRTTSRVSFAEKPEVMGIADAEVDRTPICPTKPSKLESLLLRTSREFPTPPF
;
A
#
# COMPACT_ATOMS: atom_id res chain seq x y z
N MET A 1 51.54 11.35 -35.09
CA MET A 1 50.16 11.70 -35.48
C MET A 1 49.27 11.29 -34.33
N ASP A 2 49.10 12.21 -33.39
CA ASP A 2 48.33 12.00 -32.18
C ASP A 2 46.85 12.22 -32.47
N SER A 3 46.06 11.16 -32.37
CA SER A 3 44.60 11.23 -32.51
C SER A 3 43.99 10.21 -31.56
N ASN A 4 43.66 10.69 -30.36
CA ASN A 4 42.43 10.38 -29.61
C ASN A 4 42.54 10.92 -28.17
N LYS A 5 42.43 12.25 -28.03
CA LYS A 5 41.91 12.83 -26.80
C LYS A 5 40.40 12.64 -26.78
N ILE A 6 39.95 11.46 -26.34
CA ILE A 6 38.55 11.30 -25.92
C ILE A 6 38.44 12.04 -24.59
N LEU A 7 37.71 13.16 -24.61
CA LEU A 7 37.28 13.88 -23.41
C LEU A 7 36.59 12.89 -22.46
N SER A 8 37.27 12.53 -21.37
CA SER A 8 36.63 11.91 -20.22
C SER A 8 35.80 12.98 -19.50
N MET A 9 34.53 13.13 -19.88
CA MET A 9 33.59 13.86 -19.04
C MET A 9 33.28 13.01 -17.79
N PRO A 10 33.45 13.54 -16.57
CA PRO A 10 32.99 12.86 -15.37
C PRO A 10 31.46 12.95 -15.29
N LEU A 11 30.76 11.95 -15.81
CA LEU A 11 29.35 11.72 -15.51
C LEU A 11 29.22 11.08 -14.12
N SER A 12 28.99 11.91 -13.11
CA SER A 12 27.79 11.86 -12.26
C SER A 12 28.07 12.42 -10.87
N LEU A 13 27.91 13.74 -10.76
CA LEU A 13 27.20 14.29 -9.62
C LEU A 13 25.81 13.64 -9.64
N SER A 14 25.39 12.95 -8.57
CA SER A 14 23.95 12.79 -8.35
C SER A 14 23.39 14.21 -8.28
N PRO A 15 22.49 14.61 -9.19
CA PRO A 15 22.03 15.99 -9.20
C PRO A 15 21.30 16.26 -7.88
N PRO A 16 21.46 17.46 -7.28
CA PRO A 16 20.76 17.87 -6.05
C PRO A 16 19.21 17.83 -6.16
N GLY A 17 18.65 17.37 -7.28
CA GLY A 17 17.22 17.10 -7.46
C GLY A 17 16.79 15.63 -7.34
N SER A 18 17.69 14.65 -7.23
CA SER A 18 17.29 13.22 -7.23
C SER A 18 16.54 12.80 -5.96
N GLU A 19 16.94 13.32 -4.79
CA GLU A 19 16.27 13.03 -3.51
C GLU A 19 14.92 13.74 -3.41
N GLU A 20 14.85 14.99 -3.87
CA GLU A 20 13.61 15.77 -3.92
C GLU A 20 12.59 15.15 -4.90
N LEU A 21 13.04 14.62 -6.04
CA LEU A 21 12.18 13.87 -6.97
C LEU A 21 11.65 12.59 -6.34
N LEU A 22 12.50 11.85 -5.62
CA LEU A 22 12.08 10.65 -4.88
C LEU A 22 11.06 11.00 -3.79
N ARG A 23 11.29 12.07 -3.02
CA ARG A 23 10.38 12.58 -2.00
C ARG A 23 9.02 12.90 -2.61
N ARG A 24 8.97 13.69 -3.69
CA ARG A 24 7.73 14.03 -4.40
C ARG A 24 7.02 12.80 -4.95
N SER A 25 7.77 11.84 -5.48
CA SER A 25 7.22 10.58 -5.99
C SER A 25 6.58 9.74 -4.88
N LEU A 26 7.25 9.60 -3.73
CA LEU A 26 6.71 8.88 -2.56
C LEU A 26 5.50 9.58 -1.95
N MET A 27 5.53 10.91 -1.84
CA MET A 27 4.40 11.71 -1.38
C MET A 27 3.19 11.53 -2.30
N GLY A 28 3.39 11.57 -3.62
CA GLY A 28 2.36 11.31 -4.61
C GLY A 28 1.81 9.89 -4.53
N LEU A 29 2.68 8.89 -4.40
CA LEU A 29 2.29 7.49 -4.23
C LEU A 29 1.46 7.28 -2.96
N SER A 30 1.85 7.87 -1.83
CA SER A 30 1.09 7.78 -0.57
C SER A 30 -0.33 8.34 -0.75
N LEU A 31 -0.48 9.54 -1.31
CA LEU A 31 -1.80 10.14 -1.56
C LEU A 31 -2.63 9.29 -2.54
N GLN A 32 -2.01 8.74 -3.59
CA GLN A 32 -2.69 7.84 -4.52
C GLN A 32 -3.19 6.56 -3.84
N LEU A 33 -2.37 5.95 -2.98
CA LEU A 33 -2.77 4.76 -2.22
C LEU A 33 -3.88 5.07 -1.23
N LYS A 34 -3.86 6.24 -0.57
CA LYS A 34 -4.94 6.71 0.32
C LYS A 34 -6.25 6.89 -0.44
N LEU A 35 -6.23 7.55 -1.60
CA LEU A 35 -7.42 7.72 -2.44
C LEU A 35 -7.95 6.36 -2.93
N LYS A 36 -7.06 5.51 -3.46
CA LYS A 36 -7.43 4.16 -3.91
C LYS A 36 -8.06 3.35 -2.77
N MET A 37 -7.55 3.48 -1.55
CA MET A 37 -8.08 2.79 -0.37
C MET A 37 -9.50 3.26 -0.05
N ILE A 38 -9.73 4.58 0.01
CA ILE A 38 -11.07 5.14 0.26
C ILE A 38 -12.08 4.61 -0.77
N LEU A 39 -11.72 4.61 -2.06
CA LEU A 39 -12.60 4.12 -3.13
C LEU A 39 -12.88 2.61 -3.00
N VAL A 40 -11.86 1.79 -2.71
CA VAL A 40 -12.03 0.34 -2.52
C VAL A 40 -12.91 0.05 -1.31
N GLU A 41 -12.76 0.78 -0.21
CA GLU A 41 -13.61 0.63 0.98
C GLU A 41 -15.05 1.05 0.71
N ALA A 42 -15.27 2.11 -0.07
CA ALA A 42 -16.60 2.53 -0.51
C ALA A 42 -17.30 1.38 -1.26
N TRP A 43 -16.67 0.82 -2.30
CA TRP A 43 -17.19 -0.34 -3.03
C TRP A 43 -17.40 -1.57 -2.14
N ALA A 44 -16.46 -1.87 -1.24
CA ALA A 44 -16.56 -3.02 -0.34
C ALA A 44 -17.69 -2.90 0.69
N SER A 45 -18.13 -1.67 0.97
CA SER A 45 -19.24 -1.36 1.88
C SER A 45 -20.57 -1.13 1.16
N ASP A 46 -20.63 -1.41 -0.15
CA ASP A 46 -21.77 -1.05 -0.99
C ASP A 46 -22.13 0.44 -0.85
N MET A 47 -21.14 1.33 -1.01
CA MET A 47 -21.30 2.79 -0.94
C MET A 47 -22.04 3.30 0.30
N ASN A 48 -21.83 2.65 1.45
CA ASN A 48 -22.44 3.10 2.70
C ASN A 48 -21.80 4.43 3.13
N SER A 49 -22.57 5.51 3.13
CA SER A 49 -22.10 6.87 3.45
C SER A 49 -21.39 6.97 4.79
N VAL A 50 -21.91 6.30 5.83
CA VAL A 50 -21.29 6.27 7.17
C VAL A 50 -19.91 5.60 7.14
N VAL A 51 -19.77 4.49 6.41
CA VAL A 51 -18.48 3.80 6.26
C VAL A 51 -17.50 4.65 5.44
N MET A 52 -17.99 5.31 4.39
CA MET A 52 -17.20 6.21 3.54
C MET A 52 -16.66 7.40 4.34
N GLU A 53 -17.53 8.10 5.08
CA GLU A 53 -17.14 9.24 5.90
C GLU A 53 -16.17 8.85 7.02
N ARG A 54 -16.42 7.72 7.71
CA ARG A 54 -15.50 7.20 8.72
C ARG A 54 -14.12 6.89 8.13
N ASN A 55 -14.05 6.28 6.94
CA ASN A 55 -12.78 5.98 6.28
C ASN A 55 -12.04 7.27 5.85
N LEU A 56 -12.77 8.26 5.31
CA LEU A 56 -12.19 9.55 4.96
C LEU A 56 -11.67 10.29 6.20
N PHE A 57 -12.42 10.29 7.30
CA PHE A 57 -11.98 10.85 8.58
C PHE A 57 -10.73 10.14 9.12
N GLY A 58 -10.66 8.81 8.98
CA GLY A 58 -9.45 8.04 9.28
C GLY A 58 -8.24 8.53 8.49
N ILE A 59 -8.40 8.79 7.20
CA ILE A 59 -7.34 9.37 6.35
C ILE A 59 -6.98 10.80 6.77
N ALA A 60 -7.96 11.63 7.13
CA ALA A 60 -7.69 12.99 7.62
C ALA A 60 -6.79 12.99 8.85
N LYS A 61 -7.00 12.06 9.79
CA LYS A 61 -6.14 11.90 10.98
C LYS A 61 -4.71 11.50 10.62
N GLU A 62 -4.55 10.56 9.69
CA GLU A 62 -3.22 10.18 9.21
C GLU A 62 -2.50 11.34 8.53
N LEU A 63 -3.21 12.12 7.70
CA LEU A 63 -2.66 13.31 7.05
C LEU A 63 -2.28 14.39 8.05
N ALA A 64 -3.06 14.56 9.13
CA ALA A 64 -2.74 15.49 10.20
C ALA A 64 -1.46 15.07 10.94
N ILE A 65 -1.31 13.78 11.27
CA ILE A 65 -0.07 13.25 11.87
C ILE A 65 1.12 13.47 10.91
N LEU A 66 0.97 13.13 9.63
CA LEU A 66 2.05 13.32 8.64
C LEU A 66 2.39 14.79 8.43
N LYS A 67 1.43 15.72 8.53
CA LYS A 67 1.69 17.17 8.55
C LYS A 67 2.53 17.56 9.74
N GLU A 68 2.19 17.08 10.93
CA GLU A 68 2.92 17.42 12.17
C GLU A 68 4.33 16.82 12.18
N LEU A 69 4.53 15.68 11.51
CA LEU A 69 5.85 15.11 11.23
C LEU A 69 6.62 15.86 10.10
N GLY A 70 6.07 16.94 9.55
CA GLY A 70 6.72 17.76 8.51
C GLY A 70 6.75 17.12 7.12
N VAL A 71 5.92 16.10 6.88
CA VAL A 71 5.83 15.42 5.59
C VAL A 71 5.06 16.25 4.58
N TYR A 72 3.87 16.71 4.98
CA TYR A 72 2.93 17.45 4.13
C TYR A 72 2.67 18.86 4.67
N GLU A 73 2.36 19.79 3.76
CA GLU A 73 1.81 21.09 4.11
C GLU A 73 0.29 21.00 4.29
N GLN A 74 -0.28 21.84 5.16
CA GLN A 74 -1.71 21.89 5.44
C GLN A 74 -2.57 22.04 4.16
N HIS A 75 -2.17 22.93 3.26
CA HIS A 75 -2.90 23.14 2.00
C HIS A 75 -2.93 21.87 1.13
N THR A 76 -1.88 21.05 1.15
CA THR A 76 -1.87 19.77 0.42
C THR A 76 -2.83 18.77 1.04
N CYS A 77 -2.89 18.70 2.37
CA CYS A 77 -3.82 17.82 3.08
C CYS A 77 -5.28 18.22 2.82
N LEU A 78 -5.63 19.50 2.95
CA LEU A 78 -6.98 20.02 2.70
C LEU A 78 -7.42 19.76 1.26
N ARG A 79 -6.59 20.11 0.28
CA ARG A 79 -6.88 19.88 -1.15
C ARG A 79 -7.09 18.39 -1.46
N PHE A 80 -6.35 17.51 -0.79
CA PHE A 80 -6.55 16.07 -0.92
C PHE A 80 -7.91 15.65 -0.34
N LEU A 81 -8.28 16.14 0.84
CA LEU A 81 -9.56 15.82 1.48
C LEU A 81 -10.75 16.29 0.65
N GLU A 82 -10.69 17.50 0.09
CA GLU A 82 -11.69 18.02 -0.85
C GLU A 82 -11.81 17.13 -2.08
N LEU A 83 -10.68 16.77 -2.70
CA LEU A 83 -10.68 15.89 -3.86
C LEU A 83 -11.30 14.53 -3.53
N ALA A 84 -10.92 13.93 -2.40
CA ALA A 84 -11.44 12.62 -1.98
C ALA A 84 -12.94 12.68 -1.66
N ARG A 85 -13.39 13.74 -0.97
CA ARG A 85 -14.81 14.00 -0.69
C ARG A 85 -15.62 14.13 -1.97
N ASN A 86 -15.18 14.96 -2.92
CA ASN A 86 -15.86 15.13 -4.21
C ASN A 86 -15.95 13.82 -4.99
N ARG A 87 -14.92 12.97 -4.93
CA ARG A 87 -14.96 11.63 -5.56
C ARG A 87 -15.96 10.70 -4.89
N MET A 88 -16.12 10.80 -3.58
CA MET A 88 -17.11 10.02 -2.85
C MET A 88 -18.54 10.50 -3.10
N GLU A 89 -18.77 11.81 -3.18
CA GLU A 89 -20.07 12.37 -3.58
C GLU A 89 -20.46 11.87 -4.99
N GLN A 90 -19.53 11.90 -5.95
CA GLN A 90 -19.75 11.34 -7.29
C GLN A 90 -20.11 9.84 -7.28
N LEU A 91 -19.65 9.08 -6.29
CA LEU A 91 -20.04 7.68 -6.14
C LEU A 91 -21.43 7.55 -5.53
N LEU A 92 -21.77 8.38 -4.53
CA LEU A 92 -23.09 8.39 -3.91
C LEU A 92 -24.19 8.82 -4.89
N GLU A 93 -23.89 9.76 -5.80
CA GLU A 93 -24.79 10.15 -6.90
C GLU A 93 -25.17 8.99 -7.82
N GLN A 94 -24.33 7.95 -7.92
CA GLN A 94 -24.62 6.75 -8.70
C GLN A 94 -25.53 5.77 -7.97
N THR A 95 -25.82 6.02 -6.69
CA THR A 95 -26.68 5.16 -5.87
C THR A 95 -28.10 5.67 -5.84
N GLU A 96 -29.08 4.77 -5.80
CA GLU A 96 -30.50 5.14 -5.70
C GLU A 96 -30.89 5.66 -4.30
N ARG A 97 -29.98 5.58 -3.33
CA ARG A 97 -30.24 5.90 -1.92
C ARG A 97 -30.21 7.39 -1.61
N HIS A 98 -29.69 8.23 -2.50
CA HIS A 98 -29.57 9.69 -2.32
C HIS A 98 -28.91 10.08 -0.98
N GLU A 99 -28.00 9.25 -0.47
CA GLU A 99 -27.22 9.55 0.72
C GLU A 99 -26.19 10.64 0.42
N THR A 100 -25.85 11.45 1.43
CA THR A 100 -24.83 12.49 1.32
C THR A 100 -23.79 12.32 2.42
N LEU A 101 -22.60 12.90 2.18
CA LEU A 101 -21.62 13.07 3.25
C LEU A 101 -22.03 14.28 4.09
N HIS A 102 -21.96 14.15 5.40
CA HIS A 102 -22.39 15.19 6.33
C HIS A 102 -21.25 16.14 6.70
N MET A 103 -20.02 15.64 6.73
CA MET A 103 -18.88 16.41 7.20
C MET A 103 -18.07 17.02 6.04
N GLU A 104 -17.93 18.35 6.07
CA GLU A 104 -17.10 19.09 5.13
C GLU A 104 -15.61 18.85 5.35
N ALA A 105 -14.81 19.03 4.29
CA ALA A 105 -13.37 18.78 4.32
C ALA A 105 -12.63 19.64 5.37
N GLU A 106 -12.99 20.92 5.51
CA GLU A 106 -12.40 21.82 6.51
C GLU A 106 -12.75 21.43 7.95
N GLN A 107 -14.01 21.05 8.19
CA GLN A 107 -14.47 20.58 9.49
C GLN A 107 -13.74 19.29 9.89
N MET A 108 -13.67 18.35 8.94
CA MET A 108 -12.93 17.09 9.08
C MET A 108 -11.45 17.34 9.40
N TRP A 109 -10.80 18.25 8.67
CA TRP A 109 -9.40 18.62 8.90
C TRP A 109 -9.19 19.20 10.29
N THR A 110 -10.05 20.14 10.71
CA THR A 110 -9.95 20.80 12.02
C THR A 110 -10.02 19.78 13.15
N MET A 111 -11.00 18.87 13.11
CA MET A 111 -11.14 17.81 14.10
C MET A 111 -9.97 16.82 14.08
N ALA A 112 -9.51 16.44 12.89
CA ALA A 112 -8.38 15.52 12.73
C ALA A 112 -7.06 16.13 13.26
N LEU A 113 -6.85 17.43 13.04
CA LEU A 113 -5.67 18.14 13.50
C LEU A 113 -5.61 18.23 15.03
N ILE A 114 -6.73 18.55 15.67
CA ILE A 114 -6.84 18.57 17.14
C ILE A 114 -6.49 17.19 17.71
N GLN A 115 -7.10 16.11 17.19
CA GLN A 115 -6.83 14.75 17.66
C GLN A 115 -5.38 14.31 17.42
N ALA A 116 -4.77 14.70 16.30
CA ALA A 116 -3.37 14.40 16.03
C ALA A 116 -2.45 15.08 17.06
N GLN A 117 -2.68 16.36 17.33
CA GLN A 117 -1.90 17.13 18.31
C GLN A 117 -2.03 16.58 19.73
N GLU A 118 -3.23 16.16 20.14
CA GLU A 118 -3.45 15.45 21.41
C GLU A 118 -2.66 14.15 21.48
N THR A 119 -2.66 13.37 20.39
CA THR A 119 -1.98 12.07 20.31
C THR A 119 -0.45 12.21 20.38
N MET A 120 0.12 13.25 19.78
CA MET A 120 1.57 13.51 19.84
C MET A 120 2.00 14.25 21.11
N GLY A 121 1.12 15.06 21.72
CA GLY A 121 1.36 15.76 22.97
C GLY A 121 1.25 14.86 24.21
N ALA A 122 0.48 13.78 24.13
CA ALA A 122 0.37 12.75 25.15
C ALA A 122 1.65 11.89 25.22
N SER A 123 2.72 12.47 25.75
CA SER A 123 3.92 11.75 26.17
C SER A 123 3.61 10.92 27.43
N SER A 124 3.02 9.74 27.25
CA SER A 124 2.95 8.70 28.29
C SER A 124 3.49 7.39 27.75
N PRO A 125 4.27 6.64 28.56
CA PRO A 125 5.02 5.49 28.09
C PRO A 125 4.03 4.41 27.67
N ALA A 126 4.04 4.07 26.37
CA ALA A 126 3.31 2.94 25.86
C ALA A 126 3.62 1.71 26.72
N SER A 127 2.58 1.05 27.21
CA SER A 127 2.72 -0.22 27.92
C SER A 127 3.57 -1.19 27.08
N PRO A 128 4.52 -1.94 27.67
CA PRO A 128 5.60 -2.63 26.95
C PRO A 128 5.16 -3.87 26.15
N SER A 129 3.88 -4.00 25.78
CA SER A 129 3.29 -5.26 25.29
C SER A 129 2.99 -5.30 23.79
N ALA A 130 3.19 -4.23 23.03
CA ALA A 130 2.97 -4.25 21.59
C ALA A 130 4.15 -3.59 20.87
N VAL A 131 5.07 -4.41 20.34
CA VAL A 131 6.08 -3.94 19.39
C VAL A 131 5.33 -3.55 18.11
N SER A 132 5.06 -2.26 17.92
CA SER A 132 4.44 -1.77 16.69
C SER A 132 5.37 -2.05 15.51
N GLU A 133 4.85 -2.65 14.44
CA GLU A 133 5.57 -2.82 13.17
C GLU A 133 5.94 -1.47 12.54
N PHE A 134 5.23 -0.40 12.90
CA PHE A 134 5.43 0.96 12.42
C PHE A 134 5.73 1.91 13.59
N PRO A 135 6.91 1.81 14.22
CA PRO A 135 7.25 2.59 15.42
C PRO A 135 7.29 4.11 15.15
N LEU A 136 7.55 4.52 13.90
CA LEU A 136 7.59 5.92 13.49
C LEU A 136 6.19 6.52 13.22
N LEU A 137 5.14 5.72 13.26
CA LEU A 137 3.76 6.13 12.98
C LEU A 137 2.89 6.08 14.24
N SER A 138 3.36 6.71 15.34
CA SER A 138 2.53 6.87 16.55
C SER A 138 1.19 7.53 16.20
N GLY A 139 0.07 6.94 16.62
CA GLY A 139 -1.28 7.39 16.26
C GLY A 139 -1.90 6.67 15.06
N PHE A 140 -1.19 5.74 14.41
CA PHE A 140 -1.74 4.84 13.38
C PHE A 140 -2.28 3.51 13.97
N ASP A 141 -2.51 3.44 15.28
CA ASP A 141 -2.90 2.20 15.97
C ASP A 141 -4.23 1.62 15.49
N SER A 142 -5.20 2.48 15.12
CA SER A 142 -6.45 2.02 14.52
C SER A 142 -6.20 1.36 13.16
N SER A 143 -5.35 1.97 12.32
CA SER A 143 -5.04 1.47 10.99
C SER A 143 -4.27 0.15 11.05
N SER A 144 -3.36 0.01 12.03
CA SER A 144 -2.65 -1.25 12.27
C SER A 144 -3.60 -2.35 12.74
N ARG A 145 -4.49 -2.05 13.70
CA ARG A 145 -5.52 -3.01 14.15
C ARG A 145 -6.46 -3.45 13.02
N ASP A 146 -6.90 -2.52 12.19
CA ASP A 146 -7.77 -2.82 11.03
C ASP A 146 -7.08 -3.79 10.05
N ILE A 147 -5.78 -3.58 9.79
CA ILE A 147 -4.97 -4.48 8.94
C ILE A 147 -4.88 -5.87 9.56
N SER A 148 -4.61 -5.97 10.87
CA SER A 148 -4.55 -7.27 11.57
C SER A 148 -5.90 -8.00 11.54
N VAL A 149 -7.01 -7.27 11.69
CA VAL A 149 -8.37 -7.83 11.59
C VAL A 149 -8.63 -8.36 10.18
N LEU A 150 -8.28 -7.60 9.13
CA LEU A 150 -8.42 -8.03 7.74
C LEU A 150 -7.57 -9.26 7.44
N TRP A 151 -6.33 -9.30 7.94
CA TRP A 151 -5.45 -10.46 7.78
C TRP A 151 -6.04 -11.72 8.43
N ARG A 152 -6.56 -11.60 9.65
CA ARG A 152 -7.20 -12.71 10.36
C ARG A 152 -8.46 -13.18 9.64
N ALA A 153 -9.32 -12.26 9.21
CA ALA A 153 -10.54 -12.58 8.46
C ALA A 153 -10.22 -13.26 7.12
N MET A 154 -9.20 -12.77 6.40
CA MET A 154 -8.69 -13.39 5.18
C MET A 154 -8.23 -14.82 5.43
N SER A 155 -7.41 -15.04 6.45
CA SER A 155 -6.85 -16.36 6.76
C SER A 155 -7.95 -17.36 7.08
N ILE A 156 -8.92 -16.98 7.94
CA ILE A 156 -10.07 -17.82 8.29
C ILE A 156 -10.90 -18.17 7.04
N ALA A 157 -11.21 -17.17 6.20
CA ALA A 157 -11.99 -17.38 4.99
C ALA A 157 -11.25 -18.27 3.98
N ARG A 158 -9.95 -18.07 3.79
CA ARG A 158 -9.10 -18.90 2.93
C ARG A 158 -9.08 -20.34 3.42
N ASP A 159 -8.78 -20.55 4.70
CA ASP A 159 -8.61 -21.90 5.27
C ASP A 159 -9.93 -22.67 5.21
N ARG A 160 -11.06 -21.99 5.51
CA ARG A 160 -12.39 -22.58 5.38
C ARG A 160 -12.75 -22.90 3.92
N GLY A 161 -12.45 -21.99 2.99
CA GLY A 161 -12.67 -22.19 1.55
C GLY A 161 -11.85 -23.36 1.01
N ALA A 162 -10.58 -23.45 1.39
CA ALA A 162 -9.70 -24.55 1.02
C ALA A 162 -10.18 -25.88 1.59
N GLN A 163 -10.63 -25.93 2.85
CA GLN A 163 -11.21 -27.13 3.44
C GLN A 163 -12.43 -27.63 2.64
N LEU A 164 -13.40 -26.76 2.36
CA LEU A 164 -14.60 -27.11 1.60
C LEU A 164 -14.29 -27.54 0.16
N TRP A 165 -13.25 -26.96 -0.43
CA TRP A 165 -12.72 -27.38 -1.73
C TRP A 165 -12.19 -28.82 -1.69
N HIS A 166 -11.36 -29.16 -0.70
CA HIS A 166 -10.82 -30.50 -0.52
C HIS A 166 -11.88 -31.55 -0.13
N GLU A 167 -13.00 -31.11 0.47
CA GLU A 167 -14.19 -31.94 0.72
C GLU A 167 -15.09 -32.13 -0.51
N ASN A 168 -14.68 -31.69 -1.71
CA ASN A 168 -15.47 -31.71 -2.94
C ASN A 168 -16.80 -30.93 -2.86
N LYS A 169 -16.83 -29.83 -2.11
CA LYS A 169 -17.99 -28.92 -1.99
C LYS A 169 -17.68 -27.54 -2.60
N PRO A 170 -17.42 -27.45 -3.92
CA PRO A 170 -16.97 -26.22 -4.56
C PRO A 170 -17.97 -25.06 -4.48
N GLU A 171 -19.27 -25.35 -4.53
CA GLU A 171 -20.33 -24.35 -4.41
C GLU A 171 -20.36 -23.69 -3.02
N GLN A 172 -20.07 -24.47 -1.97
CA GLN A 172 -19.98 -23.96 -0.61
C GLN A 172 -18.65 -23.25 -0.35
N ALA A 173 -17.56 -23.67 -1.02
CA ALA A 173 -16.26 -23.02 -0.93
C ALA A 173 -16.23 -21.63 -1.58
N LEU A 174 -16.97 -21.45 -2.68
CA LEU A 174 -16.98 -20.22 -3.49
C LEU A 174 -17.16 -18.92 -2.68
N PRO A 175 -18.18 -18.75 -1.80
CA PRO A 175 -18.35 -17.52 -1.03
C PRO A 175 -17.16 -17.22 -0.10
N PHE A 176 -16.57 -18.24 0.51
CA PHE A 176 -15.39 -18.07 1.38
C PHE A 176 -14.16 -17.64 0.59
N LEU A 177 -13.93 -18.24 -0.59
CA LEU A 177 -12.81 -17.87 -1.45
C LEU A 177 -12.97 -16.45 -2.02
N LEU A 178 -14.20 -16.03 -2.34
CA LEU A 178 -14.48 -14.65 -2.77
C LEU A 178 -14.24 -13.64 -1.63
N ALA A 179 -14.68 -13.98 -0.41
CA ALA A 179 -14.42 -13.17 0.77
C ALA A 179 -12.91 -13.06 1.06
N ALA A 180 -12.17 -14.17 0.98
CA ALA A 180 -10.72 -14.20 1.17
C ALA A 180 -10.00 -13.29 0.15
N ASP A 181 -10.36 -13.35 -1.14
CA ASP A 181 -9.80 -12.47 -2.18
C ASP A 181 -10.13 -10.98 -1.91
N SER A 182 -11.35 -10.69 -1.46
CA SER A 182 -11.75 -9.32 -1.07
C SER A 182 -10.92 -8.81 0.11
N TYR A 183 -10.80 -9.60 1.18
CA TYR A 183 -9.98 -9.23 2.34
C TYR A 183 -8.51 -9.07 1.98
N MET A 184 -7.96 -9.95 1.13
CA MET A 184 -6.56 -9.87 0.67
C MET A 184 -6.28 -8.56 -0.08
N LYS A 185 -7.18 -8.14 -0.97
CA LYS A 185 -7.05 -6.87 -1.70
C LYS A 185 -7.05 -5.67 -0.74
N ARG A 186 -7.98 -5.65 0.21
CA ARG A 186 -8.09 -4.58 1.23
C ARG A 186 -6.87 -4.55 2.15
N PHE A 187 -6.44 -5.72 2.63
CA PHE A 187 -5.23 -5.90 3.43
C PHE A 187 -4.00 -5.37 2.71
N THR A 188 -3.75 -5.84 1.48
CA THR A 188 -2.56 -5.47 0.69
C THR A 188 -2.49 -3.96 0.50
N LEU A 189 -3.62 -3.34 0.16
CA LEU A 189 -3.68 -1.90 -0.08
C LEU A 189 -3.44 -1.09 1.20
N LYS A 190 -4.10 -1.43 2.32
CA LYS A 190 -3.91 -0.74 3.60
C LYS A 190 -2.49 -0.91 4.14
N TYR A 191 -1.93 -2.11 4.01
CA TYR A 191 -0.58 -2.44 4.46
C TYR A 191 0.49 -1.74 3.61
N GLN A 192 0.39 -1.78 2.28
CA GLN A 192 1.31 -1.05 1.38
C GLN A 192 1.29 0.45 1.66
N ARG A 193 0.11 1.04 1.88
CA ARG A 193 -0.03 2.45 2.25
C ARG A 193 0.73 2.78 3.53
N LEU A 194 0.57 1.99 4.61
CA LEU A 194 1.33 2.23 5.86
C LEU A 194 2.83 2.07 5.66
N LYS A 195 3.28 1.09 4.87
CA LYS A 195 4.70 0.92 4.56
C LYS A 195 5.28 2.12 3.81
N VAL A 196 4.53 2.68 2.86
CA VAL A 196 4.95 3.89 2.14
C VAL A 196 5.01 5.08 3.10
N ASP A 197 4.02 5.27 3.97
CA ASP A 197 4.03 6.35 4.97
C ASP A 197 5.20 6.21 5.94
N HIS A 198 5.45 5.00 6.45
CA HIS A 198 6.59 4.73 7.32
C HIS A 198 7.92 4.99 6.62
N ALA A 199 8.10 4.51 5.38
CA ALA A 199 9.31 4.77 4.59
C ALA A 199 9.49 6.27 4.31
N MET A 200 8.40 6.99 4.08
CA MET A 200 8.43 8.43 3.88
C MET A 200 8.87 9.16 5.16
N VAL A 201 8.35 8.80 6.33
CA VAL A 201 8.81 9.38 7.60
C VAL A 201 10.27 9.03 7.88
N ASP A 202 10.67 7.78 7.69
CA ASP A 202 12.04 7.29 7.90
C ASP A 202 13.06 8.01 6.99
N THR A 203 12.73 8.22 5.72
CA THR A 203 13.59 8.93 4.76
C THR A 203 13.73 10.42 5.08
N LEU A 204 12.71 11.03 5.70
CA LEU A 204 12.72 12.45 6.07
C LEU A 204 13.42 12.72 7.41
N GLN A 205 13.43 11.74 8.31
CA GLN A 205 14.10 11.85 9.61
C GLN A 205 15.59 11.51 9.56
N LYS A 206 16.05 10.71 8.58
CA LYS A 206 17.47 10.36 8.44
C LYS A 206 18.25 11.53 7.84
N PRO A 207 19.34 12.03 8.48
CA PRO A 207 20.23 12.98 7.83
C PRO A 207 20.81 12.34 6.56
N SER A 208 20.94 13.10 5.47
CA SER A 208 21.43 12.59 4.19
C SER A 208 22.85 12.03 4.37
N LYS A 209 22.93 10.72 4.61
CA LYS A 209 24.21 10.03 4.55
C LYS A 209 24.54 9.97 3.07
N SER A 210 25.51 10.77 2.65
CA SER A 210 26.12 10.69 1.33
C SER A 210 26.29 9.21 0.99
N PRO A 211 25.60 8.67 -0.03
CA PRO A 211 25.67 7.25 -0.29
C PRO A 211 27.14 6.92 -0.56
N LYS A 212 27.72 6.04 0.27
CA LYS A 212 28.98 5.36 -0.08
C LYS A 212 28.65 4.54 -1.32
N ARG A 213 28.81 5.17 -2.49
CA ARG A 213 28.70 4.53 -3.79
C ARG A 213 29.75 3.43 -3.82
N THR A 214 29.35 2.21 -3.49
CA THR A 214 30.00 1.05 -4.08
C THR A 214 29.62 1.14 -5.55
N THR A 215 30.60 1.48 -6.38
CA THR A 215 30.52 1.39 -7.84
C THR A 215 30.43 -0.08 -8.23
N SER A 216 29.38 -0.78 -7.82
CA SER A 216 29.00 -2.06 -8.40
C SER A 216 28.39 -1.75 -9.76
N ARG A 217 29.29 -1.44 -10.70
CA ARG A 217 28.95 -1.29 -12.11
C ARG A 217 28.59 -2.69 -12.58
N VAL A 218 27.29 -2.94 -12.78
CA VAL A 218 26.85 -4.18 -13.45
C VAL A 218 27.51 -4.16 -14.82
N SER A 219 28.46 -5.05 -15.02
CA SER A 219 29.11 -5.27 -16.31
C SER A 219 28.58 -6.58 -16.87
N PHE A 220 28.21 -6.56 -18.13
CA PHE A 220 27.94 -7.79 -18.87
C PHE A 220 29.28 -8.40 -19.24
N ALA A 221 29.38 -9.73 -19.17
CA ALA A 221 30.54 -10.44 -19.68
C ALA A 221 30.74 -10.08 -21.17
N GLU A 222 31.98 -9.77 -21.54
CA GLU A 222 32.34 -9.39 -22.91
C GLU A 222 32.05 -10.50 -23.93
N LYS A 223 31.95 -11.75 -23.46
CA LYS A 223 31.54 -12.91 -24.24
C LYS A 223 30.39 -13.63 -23.54
N PRO A 224 29.35 -14.06 -24.29
CA PRO A 224 28.27 -14.85 -23.71
C PRO A 224 28.82 -16.18 -23.22
N GLU A 225 28.62 -16.49 -21.94
CA GLU A 225 28.89 -17.79 -21.37
C GLU A 225 27.63 -18.65 -21.49
N VAL A 226 27.67 -19.69 -22.34
CA VAL A 226 26.58 -20.65 -22.47
C VAL A 226 26.69 -21.62 -21.29
N MET A 227 25.91 -21.35 -20.23
CA MET A 227 25.90 -22.17 -19.00
C MET A 227 25.38 -23.59 -19.20
N GLY A 228 24.78 -23.90 -20.35
CA GLY A 228 24.32 -25.22 -20.69
C GLY A 228 23.63 -25.26 -22.05
N ILE A 229 23.72 -26.40 -22.71
CA ILE A 229 22.92 -26.70 -23.90
C ILE A 229 21.68 -27.43 -23.40
N ALA A 230 20.54 -26.90 -23.83
CA ALA A 230 19.25 -27.51 -23.68
C ALA A 230 19.25 -28.97 -24.17
N ASP A 231 18.94 -29.92 -23.28
CA ASP A 231 18.72 -31.33 -23.66
C ASP A 231 17.61 -31.42 -24.71
N ALA A 232 17.91 -32.10 -25.82
CA ALA A 232 17.06 -32.26 -27.00
C ALA A 232 15.96 -33.30 -26.78
N GLU A 233 16.14 -34.21 -25.81
CA GLU A 233 15.19 -35.29 -25.49
C GLU A 233 14.11 -34.84 -24.49
N VAL A 234 14.24 -33.64 -23.92
CA VAL A 234 13.23 -33.08 -23.02
C VAL A 234 12.13 -32.45 -23.85
N ASP A 235 10.93 -33.04 -23.79
CA ASP A 235 9.73 -32.46 -24.38
C ASP A 235 9.45 -31.08 -23.77
N ARG A 236 9.56 -30.06 -24.61
CA ARG A 236 9.25 -28.65 -24.29
C ARG A 236 8.11 -28.15 -25.14
N THR A 237 7.29 -29.05 -25.69
CA THR A 237 6.00 -28.63 -26.21
C THR A 237 5.34 -27.77 -25.13
N PRO A 238 4.86 -26.57 -25.49
CA PRO A 238 4.16 -25.75 -24.53
C PRO A 238 3.11 -26.64 -23.90
N ILE A 239 3.20 -26.86 -22.59
CA ILE A 239 2.06 -27.40 -21.86
C ILE A 239 0.93 -26.47 -22.31
N CYS A 240 -0.13 -27.04 -22.87
CA CYS A 240 -1.35 -26.30 -23.17
C CYS A 240 -2.21 -26.42 -21.92
N PRO A 241 -1.91 -25.72 -20.79
CA PRO A 241 -2.84 -25.74 -19.70
C PRO A 241 -4.13 -25.14 -20.24
N THR A 242 -5.22 -25.87 -20.09
CA THR A 242 -6.54 -25.28 -20.17
C THR A 242 -6.54 -24.06 -19.26
N LYS A 243 -7.11 -22.94 -19.74
CA LYS A 243 -7.20 -21.73 -18.91
C LYS A 243 -7.85 -22.13 -17.59
N PRO A 244 -7.20 -21.87 -16.44
CA PRO A 244 -7.78 -22.22 -15.16
C PRO A 244 -9.15 -21.58 -15.05
N SER A 245 -10.13 -22.35 -14.60
CA SER A 245 -11.47 -21.85 -14.34
C SER A 245 -11.41 -20.65 -13.39
N LYS A 246 -12.48 -19.85 -13.35
CA LYS A 246 -12.58 -18.70 -12.45
C LYS A 246 -12.33 -19.10 -10.98
N LEU A 247 -12.73 -20.32 -10.63
CA LEU A 247 -12.63 -20.89 -9.29
C LEU A 247 -11.21 -21.40 -8.99
N GLU A 248 -10.58 -22.11 -9.92
CA GLU A 248 -9.16 -22.50 -9.79
C GLU A 248 -8.25 -21.27 -9.75
N SER A 249 -8.54 -20.24 -10.55
CA SER A 249 -7.83 -18.96 -10.52
C SER A 249 -8.02 -18.21 -9.20
N LEU A 250 -9.15 -18.39 -8.54
CA LEU A 250 -9.41 -17.82 -7.22
C LEU A 250 -8.61 -18.57 -6.16
N LEU A 251 -8.66 -19.90 -6.19
CA LEU A 251 -7.88 -20.77 -5.30
C LEU A 251 -6.38 -20.46 -5.41
N LEU A 252 -5.82 -20.44 -6.62
CA LEU A 252 -4.41 -20.12 -6.86
C LEU A 252 -3.99 -18.74 -6.32
N ARG A 253 -4.90 -17.76 -6.33
CA ARG A 253 -4.63 -16.43 -5.76
C ARG A 253 -4.69 -16.47 -4.23
N THR A 254 -5.64 -17.19 -3.66
CA THR A 254 -5.81 -17.31 -2.21
C THR A 254 -4.77 -18.23 -1.56
N SER A 255 -4.22 -19.19 -2.29
CA SER A 255 -3.18 -20.13 -1.83
C SER A 255 -1.76 -19.54 -1.88
N ARG A 256 -1.58 -18.29 -2.34
CA ARG A 256 -0.26 -17.65 -2.30
C ARG A 256 0.13 -17.41 -0.84
N GLU A 257 1.22 -18.03 -0.42
CA GLU A 257 1.88 -17.70 0.83
C GLU A 257 2.52 -16.31 0.68
N PHE A 258 1.91 -15.33 1.33
CA PHE A 258 2.53 -14.01 1.51
C PHE A 258 3.41 -14.05 2.75
N PRO A 259 4.54 -13.30 2.80
CA PRO A 259 5.28 -13.13 4.04
C PRO A 259 4.31 -12.62 5.11
N THR A 260 4.04 -13.49 6.08
CA THR A 260 3.15 -13.22 7.21
C THR A 260 3.74 -12.04 7.99
N PRO A 261 3.02 -10.90 8.11
CA PRO A 261 3.48 -9.84 8.98
C PRO A 261 3.45 -10.35 10.43
N PRO A 262 4.39 -9.92 11.30
CA PRO A 262 4.39 -10.28 12.70
C PRO A 262 3.23 -9.55 13.40
N PHE A 263 2.05 -10.16 13.44
CA PHE A 263 0.89 -9.68 14.21
C PHE A 263 0.60 -10.57 15.41
#